data_AF-W7Q0P7-F1
#
_entry.id   AF-W7Q0P7-F1
#
_cell.length_a   1.000
_cell.length_b   1.000
_cell.length_c   1.000
_cell.angle_alpha   90.00
_cell.angle_beta   90.00
_cell.angle_gamma   90.00
#
_symmetry.space_group_name_H-M   'P 1'
#
loop_
_entity.id
_entity.type
_entity.pdbx_description
1 polymer ?
#
loop_
_entity_poly.entity_id
_entity_poly.type
_entity_poly.pdbx_seq_one_letter_code
_entity_poly.pdbx_strand_id
1 'polypeptide(L)'
;MIPTRFIPWLLGWLLLACLAATPALAQPSEAPNGPAYSTLADLLEDESSRQQLIEHLRRQAIDEGALASAEAVHEGQQPAQVSVPRQLAEMTSRVVSDIGGELRNLVSIVTGLFTGDTAATDFDRAAFTSAAINLGLVILATFLFFVTFRHFARPLFTRISSWSLQASSLTPVVRLVLCVALAALVDVLIVVLAYMAGNLIATFAIGETGELSTRASLFLNAFLIIELLKAAVRMLFSSRYEGLRLLPISADEASYWNRWIARLIGLVGYGLMVVVPLANVYLTPILGQGIGALVIFGAFVYAVAVVLKNRARIRNNLDELAGRSDLTATRVSLTLFARTWHLFALAYFLMVLVLTLTRPADALPFVLLATLKTLAIVVVGMLLSSLLTQTIGRRINLSDDLRRKLPLLEPRLNSYVPNALRVIRTIIMIVVILLVLNAWGAFDLMAWYASEPGRGLVGTLASVATILVVAIGAWLGLASLIEHKLNPETGTGEPTARAKTLLSLFRNALAIA
;
A
#
# COMPACT_ATOMS: atom_id res chain seq x y z
N MET A 1 11.81 24.05 -26.20
CA MET A 1 12.07 22.64 -26.58
C MET A 1 13.25 22.16 -25.75
N ILE A 2 13.00 21.39 -24.69
CA ILE A 2 14.07 20.80 -23.85
C ILE A 2 14.32 19.38 -24.37
N PRO A 3 15.59 18.94 -24.54
CA PRO A 3 15.90 17.66 -25.16
C PRO A 3 15.34 16.48 -24.35
N THR A 4 14.66 15.58 -25.05
CA THR A 4 13.94 14.38 -24.58
C THR A 4 14.82 13.34 -23.86
N ARG A 5 16.12 13.59 -23.74
CA ARG A 5 17.09 12.75 -23.03
C ARG A 5 17.27 13.14 -21.55
N PHE A 6 16.86 14.35 -21.16
CA PHE A 6 16.91 14.76 -19.74
C PHE A 6 15.81 14.14 -18.89
N ILE A 7 14.71 13.70 -19.52
CA ILE A 7 13.52 13.20 -18.84
C ILE A 7 13.75 11.85 -18.15
N PRO A 8 14.33 10.80 -18.77
CA PRO A 8 14.62 9.55 -18.05
C PRO A 8 15.69 9.73 -16.96
N TRP A 9 16.59 10.71 -17.13
CA TRP A 9 17.64 11.01 -16.16
C TRP A 9 17.10 11.76 -14.94
N LEU A 10 16.21 12.74 -15.15
CA LEU A 10 15.47 13.41 -14.08
C LEU A 10 14.52 12.45 -13.36
N LEU A 11 13.82 11.56 -14.07
CA LEU A 11 12.95 10.54 -13.47
C LEU A 11 13.74 9.49 -12.71
N GLY A 12 14.94 9.13 -13.18
CA GLY A 12 15.90 8.31 -12.47
C GLY A 12 16.38 8.97 -11.18
N TRP A 13 16.72 10.26 -11.22
CA TRP A 13 17.09 11.04 -10.03
C TRP A 13 15.92 11.26 -9.07
N LEU A 14 14.69 11.40 -9.56
CA LEU A 14 13.48 11.55 -8.74
C LEU A 14 13.06 10.21 -8.11
N LEU A 15 13.24 9.09 -8.80
CA LEU A 15 13.10 7.74 -8.24
C LEU A 15 14.22 7.45 -7.22
N LEU A 16 15.45 7.90 -7.46
CA LEU A 16 16.55 7.80 -6.51
C LEU A 16 16.30 8.68 -5.26
N ALA A 17 15.76 9.89 -5.46
CA ALA A 17 15.38 10.79 -4.37
C ALA A 17 14.16 10.29 -3.59
N CYS A 18 13.21 9.61 -4.23
CA CYS A 18 12.09 8.95 -3.55
C CYS A 18 12.48 7.65 -2.85
N LEU A 19 13.53 6.94 -3.31
CA LEU A 19 14.13 5.84 -2.55
C LEU A 19 14.98 6.35 -1.38
N ALA A 20 15.59 7.54 -1.50
CA ALA A 20 16.38 8.18 -0.45
C ALA A 20 15.54 8.96 0.59
N ALA A 21 14.27 9.25 0.30
CA ALA A 21 13.32 9.91 1.19
C ALA A 21 12.39 8.92 1.91
N THR A 22 12.91 7.76 2.30
CA THR A 22 12.36 7.05 3.45
C THR A 22 12.53 7.95 4.67
N PRO A 23 11.51 8.12 5.54
CA PRO A 23 11.73 8.83 6.78
C PRO A 23 12.83 8.08 7.53
N ALA A 24 13.91 8.80 7.83
CA ALA A 24 14.91 8.43 8.81
C ALA A 24 14.24 8.37 10.20
N LEU A 25 13.43 7.34 10.41
CA LEU A 25 13.14 6.71 11.69
C LEU A 25 13.85 5.35 11.68
N ALA A 26 15.11 5.34 11.25
CA ALA A 26 16.06 4.33 11.64
C ALA A 26 16.78 4.90 12.86
N GLN A 27 16.21 4.71 14.04
CA GLN A 27 17.11 4.45 15.18
C GLN A 27 17.96 3.25 14.76
N PRO A 28 19.29 3.26 15.00
CA PRO A 28 20.04 2.04 14.89
C PRO A 28 19.45 1.07 15.92
N SER A 29 18.69 0.08 15.46
CA SER A 29 18.71 -1.20 16.13
C SER A 29 20.12 -1.73 15.91
N GLU A 30 21.02 -1.39 16.82
CA GLU A 30 22.13 -2.28 17.13
C GLU A 30 21.50 -3.66 17.35
N ALA A 31 21.69 -4.56 16.38
CA ALA A 31 21.78 -5.96 16.73
C ALA A 31 22.86 -6.03 17.83
N PRO A 32 22.60 -6.64 19.00
CA PRO A 32 23.60 -6.76 20.04
C PRO A 32 24.63 -7.82 19.62
N ASN A 33 25.42 -7.53 18.59
CA ASN A 33 26.65 -8.25 18.30
C ASN A 33 27.74 -7.67 19.20
N GLY A 34 27.64 -8.05 20.48
CA GLY A 34 28.44 -7.58 21.62
C GLY A 34 27.53 -6.85 22.63
N PRO A 35 26.79 -7.59 23.48
CA PRO A 35 27.38 -8.19 24.69
C PRO A 35 26.95 -9.65 24.94
N ALA A 36 26.21 -10.32 24.04
CA ALA A 36 25.63 -11.64 24.33
C ALA A 36 26.67 -12.76 24.53
N TYR A 37 27.73 -12.81 23.70
CA TYR A 37 28.75 -13.86 23.82
C TYR A 37 29.71 -13.66 25.00
N SER A 38 30.04 -12.42 25.34
CA SER A 38 30.83 -12.12 26.53
C SER A 38 30.03 -12.35 27.81
N THR A 39 28.75 -11.97 27.83
CA THR A 39 27.86 -12.23 28.98
C THR A 39 27.61 -13.73 29.15
N LEU A 40 27.51 -14.49 28.05
CA LEU A 40 27.45 -15.95 28.09
C LEU A 40 28.77 -16.57 28.55
N ALA A 41 29.92 -16.01 28.17
CA ALA A 41 31.22 -16.46 28.66
C ALA A 41 31.36 -16.19 30.17
N ASP A 42 30.98 -15.00 30.65
CA ASP A 42 30.98 -14.64 32.07
C ASP A 42 30.01 -15.52 32.89
N LEU A 43 28.83 -15.84 32.34
CA LEU A 43 27.85 -16.76 32.94
C LEU A 43 28.31 -18.22 32.95
N LEU A 44 29.20 -18.61 32.03
CA LEU A 44 29.80 -19.95 31.98
C LEU A 44 31.06 -20.07 32.85
N GLU A 45 31.70 -18.94 33.18
CA GLU A 45 32.86 -18.87 34.06
C GLU A 45 32.48 -19.08 35.53
N ASP A 46 31.29 -18.61 35.95
CA ASP A 46 30.73 -18.92 37.27
C ASP A 46 30.11 -20.32 37.34
N GLU A 47 30.61 -21.16 38.27
CA GLU A 47 30.19 -22.56 38.43
C GLU A 47 28.69 -22.69 38.74
N SER A 48 28.15 -21.77 39.55
CA SER A 48 26.75 -21.81 39.98
C SER A 48 25.79 -21.46 38.84
N SER A 49 26.13 -20.43 38.07
CA SER A 49 25.40 -19.96 36.90
C SER A 49 25.45 -20.98 35.76
N ARG A 50 26.61 -21.62 35.56
CA ARG A 50 26.78 -22.72 34.59
C ARG A 50 25.87 -23.91 34.91
N GLN A 51 25.79 -24.33 36.18
CA GLN A 51 24.90 -25.43 36.56
C GLN A 51 23.42 -25.11 36.36
N GLN A 52 23.01 -23.87 36.67
CA GLN A 52 21.63 -23.42 36.43
C GLN A 52 21.29 -23.39 34.93
N LEU A 53 22.21 -22.95 34.09
CA LEU A 53 22.02 -22.94 32.63
C LEU A 53 21.94 -24.36 32.06
N ILE A 54 22.79 -25.28 32.52
CA ILE A 54 22.75 -26.70 32.12
C ILE A 54 21.43 -27.35 32.54
N GLU A 55 20.93 -27.07 33.74
CA GLU A 55 19.66 -27.59 34.24
C GLU A 55 18.48 -27.02 33.42
N HIS A 56 18.53 -25.73 33.08
CA HIS A 56 17.52 -25.09 32.25
C HIS A 56 17.49 -25.67 30.83
N LEU A 57 18.66 -25.88 30.21
CA LEU A 57 18.79 -26.50 28.89
C LEU A 57 18.37 -27.98 28.91
N ARG A 58 18.66 -28.72 29.99
CA ARG A 58 18.18 -30.10 30.15
C ARG A 58 16.67 -30.15 30.27
N ARG A 59 16.04 -29.27 31.04
CA ARG A 59 14.57 -29.18 31.11
C ARG A 59 13.96 -28.84 29.75
N GLN A 60 14.56 -27.91 29.03
CA GLN A 60 14.07 -27.51 27.71
C GLN A 60 14.24 -28.64 26.66
N ALA A 61 15.33 -29.42 26.74
CA ALA A 61 15.53 -30.61 25.92
C ALA A 61 14.58 -31.76 26.30
N ILE A 62 14.18 -31.88 27.57
CA ILE A 62 13.15 -32.81 28.03
C ILE A 62 11.77 -32.36 27.54
N ASP A 63 11.45 -31.06 27.57
CA ASP A 63 10.20 -30.51 27.06
C ASP A 63 10.12 -30.65 25.52
N GLU A 64 11.19 -30.36 24.79
CA GLU A 64 11.27 -30.63 23.34
C GLU A 64 11.21 -32.14 23.03
N GLY A 65 11.84 -32.97 23.85
CA GLY A 65 11.73 -34.43 23.78
C GLY A 65 10.33 -34.94 24.09
N ALA A 66 9.62 -34.30 25.01
CA ALA A 66 8.22 -34.60 25.37
C ALA A 66 7.25 -34.11 24.30
N LEU A 67 7.53 -32.98 23.65
CA LEU A 67 6.81 -32.48 22.48
C LEU A 67 7.03 -33.40 21.27
N ALA A 68 8.26 -33.85 21.02
CA ALA A 68 8.59 -34.84 19.99
C ALA A 68 8.00 -36.23 20.29
N SER A 69 7.88 -36.60 21.56
CA SER A 69 7.21 -37.84 22.00
C SER A 69 5.69 -37.74 21.88
N ALA A 70 5.11 -36.57 22.13
CA ALA A 70 3.69 -36.30 21.92
C ALA A 70 3.33 -36.29 20.42
N GLU A 71 4.23 -35.81 19.57
CA GLU A 71 4.16 -35.91 18.10
C GLU A 71 4.34 -37.36 17.62
N ALA A 72 5.26 -38.14 18.21
CA ALA A 72 5.47 -39.56 17.87
C ALA A 72 4.30 -40.48 18.30
N VAL A 73 3.57 -40.13 19.37
CA VAL A 73 2.33 -40.84 19.76
C VAL A 73 1.20 -40.57 18.75
N HIS A 74 1.29 -39.52 17.92
CA HIS A 74 0.34 -39.23 16.85
C HIS A 74 0.71 -39.87 15.49
N GLU A 75 1.92 -40.44 15.34
CA GLU A 75 2.36 -41.12 14.10
C GLU A 75 1.94 -42.60 14.02
N GLY A 76 1.39 -43.18 15.08
CA GLY A 76 0.91 -44.58 15.10
C GLY A 76 -0.45 -44.83 14.43
N GLN A 77 -1.21 -43.79 14.11
CA GLN A 77 -2.44 -43.90 13.32
C GLN A 77 -2.18 -43.56 11.86
N GLN A 78 -2.54 -44.47 10.96
CA GLN A 78 -2.50 -44.30 9.50
C GLN A 78 -2.97 -42.89 9.06
N PRO A 79 -2.32 -42.27 8.05
CA PRO A 79 -2.58 -40.90 7.66
C PRO A 79 -3.95 -40.80 6.98
N ALA A 80 -4.99 -40.60 7.78
CA ALA A 80 -6.22 -40.01 7.30
C ALA A 80 -5.88 -38.58 6.90
N GLN A 81 -5.70 -38.38 5.59
CA GLN A 81 -5.48 -37.10 4.93
C GLN A 81 -6.17 -35.99 5.71
N VAL A 82 -5.37 -35.09 6.31
CA VAL A 82 -5.88 -33.90 6.98
C VAL A 82 -6.58 -33.07 5.91
N SER A 83 -7.87 -33.30 5.76
CA SER A 83 -8.64 -32.70 4.69
C SER A 83 -8.66 -31.19 4.92
N VAL A 84 -8.39 -30.41 3.87
CA VAL A 84 -8.49 -28.94 3.87
C VAL A 84 -9.77 -28.42 4.57
N PRO A 85 -10.94 -29.09 4.46
CA PRO A 85 -12.12 -28.76 5.25
C PRO A 85 -11.95 -28.84 6.77
N ARG A 86 -11.16 -29.79 7.30
CA ARG A 86 -10.89 -29.92 8.74
C ARG A 86 -9.97 -28.82 9.26
N GLN A 87 -8.95 -28.44 8.48
CA GLN A 87 -8.11 -27.27 8.81
C GLN A 87 -8.91 -25.97 8.77
N LEU A 88 -9.78 -25.80 7.77
CA LEU A 88 -10.71 -24.67 7.72
C LEU A 88 -11.68 -24.68 8.90
N ALA A 89 -12.20 -25.86 9.30
CA ALA A 89 -13.09 -25.99 10.44
C ALA A 89 -12.38 -25.66 11.76
N GLU A 90 -11.15 -26.11 11.97
CA GLU A 90 -10.35 -25.80 13.16
C GLU A 90 -9.95 -24.32 13.21
N MET A 91 -9.52 -23.73 12.09
CA MET A 91 -9.27 -22.28 11.99
C MET A 91 -10.54 -21.47 12.28
N THR A 92 -11.67 -21.87 11.70
CA THR A 92 -12.95 -21.18 11.92
C THR A 92 -13.41 -21.32 13.37
N SER A 93 -13.27 -22.51 13.97
CA SER A 93 -13.64 -22.77 15.36
C SER A 93 -12.80 -21.95 16.35
N ARG A 94 -11.48 -21.88 16.14
CA ARG A 94 -10.59 -21.03 16.95
C ARG A 94 -10.98 -19.56 16.85
N VAL A 95 -11.17 -19.06 15.63
CA VAL A 95 -11.61 -17.67 15.39
C VAL A 95 -12.95 -17.37 16.06
N VAL A 96 -13.93 -18.28 15.96
CA VAL A 96 -15.24 -18.11 16.60
C VAL A 96 -15.13 -18.16 18.13
N SER A 97 -14.29 -19.03 18.68
CA SER A 97 -14.03 -19.11 20.12
C SER A 97 -13.38 -17.85 20.65
N ASP A 98 -12.33 -17.36 19.98
CA ASP A 98 -11.58 -16.16 20.38
C ASP A 98 -12.48 -14.91 20.31
N ILE A 99 -13.22 -14.74 19.21
CA ILE A 99 -14.22 -13.65 19.10
C ILE A 99 -15.29 -13.78 20.18
N GLY A 100 -15.77 -14.99 20.44
CA GLY A 100 -16.81 -15.25 21.45
C GLY A 100 -16.32 -14.99 22.89
N GLY A 101 -15.05 -15.24 23.19
CA GLY A 101 -14.42 -14.89 24.45
C GLY A 101 -14.33 -13.38 24.63
N GLU A 102 -13.81 -12.69 23.62
CA GLU A 102 -13.60 -11.24 23.66
C GLU A 102 -14.93 -10.47 23.70
N LEU A 103 -15.96 -10.95 22.99
CA LEU A 103 -17.29 -10.35 23.02
C LEU A 103 -17.97 -10.52 24.39
N ARG A 104 -17.74 -11.65 25.08
CA ARG A 104 -18.20 -11.85 26.45
C ARG A 104 -17.47 -10.92 27.43
N ASN A 105 -16.17 -10.74 27.25
CA ASN A 105 -15.38 -9.79 28.03
C ASN A 105 -15.84 -8.33 27.81
N LEU A 106 -16.13 -7.96 26.57
CA LEU A 106 -16.72 -6.65 26.25
C LEU A 106 -18.07 -6.45 26.92
N VAL A 107 -18.96 -7.44 26.85
CA VAL A 107 -20.26 -7.37 27.50
C VAL A 107 -20.13 -7.28 29.02
N SER A 108 -19.22 -8.03 29.64
CA SER A 108 -19.00 -7.94 31.09
C SER A 108 -18.45 -6.58 31.52
N ILE A 109 -17.52 -6.00 30.77
CA ILE A 109 -16.98 -4.65 31.06
C ILE A 109 -18.07 -3.58 30.91
N VAL A 110 -18.85 -3.61 29.82
CA VAL A 110 -19.96 -2.67 29.60
C VAL A 110 -21.02 -2.84 30.69
N THR A 111 -21.39 -4.07 31.01
CA THR A 111 -22.38 -4.35 32.06
C THR A 111 -21.87 -3.87 33.41
N GLY A 112 -20.60 -4.13 33.75
CA GLY A 112 -19.96 -3.67 34.99
C GLY A 112 -19.93 -2.13 35.12
N LEU A 113 -19.76 -1.41 34.01
CA LEU A 113 -19.87 0.05 33.96
C LEU A 113 -21.31 0.55 34.21
N PHE A 114 -22.32 -0.17 33.71
CA PHE A 114 -23.73 0.18 33.92
C PHE A 114 -24.26 -0.24 35.30
N THR A 115 -23.74 -1.32 35.88
CA THR A 115 -24.14 -1.81 37.21
C THR A 115 -23.36 -1.14 38.35
N GLY A 116 -22.33 -0.34 38.04
CA GLY A 116 -21.54 0.38 39.04
C GLY A 116 -20.62 -0.51 39.88
N ASP A 117 -20.41 -1.76 39.45
CA ASP A 117 -19.68 -2.80 40.19
C ASP A 117 -18.16 -2.76 39.90
N THR A 118 -17.67 -1.63 39.42
CA THR A 118 -16.23 -1.41 39.29
C THR A 118 -15.68 -1.21 40.70
N ALA A 119 -15.00 -2.23 41.23
CA ALA A 119 -14.25 -2.17 42.48
C ALA A 119 -13.54 -0.81 42.58
N ALA A 120 -14.07 0.04 43.45
CA ALA A 120 -13.67 1.42 43.60
C ALA A 120 -12.27 1.46 44.23
N THR A 121 -11.23 1.40 43.40
CA THR A 121 -9.95 2.01 43.75
C THR A 121 -10.16 3.52 43.83
N ASP A 122 -9.59 4.18 44.83
CA ASP A 122 -9.64 5.64 45.05
C ASP A 122 -9.40 6.40 43.73
N PHE A 123 -10.49 6.78 43.07
CA PHE A 123 -10.45 7.59 41.85
C PHE A 123 -10.27 9.04 42.29
N ASP A 124 -9.05 9.56 42.14
CA ASP A 124 -8.78 10.98 42.36
C ASP A 124 -9.45 11.81 41.25
N ARG A 125 -10.70 12.16 41.54
CA ARG A 125 -11.57 12.93 40.66
C ARG A 125 -10.97 14.31 40.36
N ALA A 126 -10.20 14.89 41.29
CA ALA A 126 -9.60 16.21 41.13
C ALA A 126 -8.39 16.16 40.19
N ALA A 127 -7.49 15.19 40.38
CA ALA A 127 -6.36 14.97 39.49
C ALA A 127 -6.82 14.63 38.06
N PHE A 128 -7.85 13.78 37.92
CA PHE A 128 -8.44 13.48 36.61
C PHE A 128 -9.00 14.72 35.93
N THR A 129 -9.81 15.52 36.63
CA THR A 129 -10.47 16.69 36.04
C THR A 129 -9.45 17.75 35.62
N SER A 130 -8.45 18.02 36.46
CA SER A 130 -7.36 18.95 36.14
C SER A 130 -6.58 18.49 34.91
N ALA A 131 -6.19 17.22 34.86
CA ALA A 131 -5.41 16.71 33.75
C ALA A 131 -6.24 16.60 32.44
N ALA A 132 -7.54 16.30 32.54
CA ALA A 132 -8.47 16.32 31.41
C ALA A 132 -8.67 17.73 30.86
N ILE A 133 -8.78 18.75 31.71
CA ILE A 133 -8.89 20.16 31.29
C ILE A 133 -7.60 20.60 30.59
N ASN A 134 -6.45 20.36 31.20
CA ASN A 134 -5.16 20.76 30.62
C ASN A 134 -4.89 20.08 29.28
N LEU A 135 -5.14 18.77 29.19
CA LEU A 135 -5.04 18.05 27.92
C LEU A 135 -6.08 18.55 26.91
N GLY A 136 -7.31 18.79 27.36
CA GLY A 136 -8.38 19.38 26.53
C GLY A 136 -7.99 20.73 25.94
N LEU A 137 -7.28 21.57 26.69
CA LEU A 137 -6.74 22.83 26.21
C LEU A 137 -5.66 22.63 25.15
N VAL A 138 -4.72 21.68 25.34
CA VAL A 138 -3.72 21.33 24.31
C VAL A 138 -4.40 20.84 23.03
N ILE A 139 -5.39 19.96 23.16
CA ILE A 139 -6.17 19.42 22.03
C ILE A 139 -6.85 20.57 21.30
N LEU A 140 -7.61 21.39 22.02
CA LEU A 140 -8.38 22.50 21.46
C LEU A 140 -7.47 23.50 20.75
N ALA A 141 -6.34 23.86 21.36
CA ALA A 141 -5.38 24.78 20.78
C ALA A 141 -4.71 24.22 19.52
N THR A 142 -4.32 22.94 19.54
CA THR A 142 -3.74 22.25 18.38
C THR A 142 -4.72 22.22 17.20
N PHE A 143 -5.98 21.87 17.45
CA PHE A 143 -7.02 21.88 16.43
C PHE A 143 -7.34 23.29 15.93
N LEU A 144 -7.34 24.30 16.82
CA LEU A 144 -7.56 25.69 16.44
C LEU A 144 -6.46 26.17 15.48
N PHE A 145 -5.18 25.90 15.79
CA PHE A 145 -4.07 26.21 14.89
C PHE A 145 -4.18 25.45 13.57
N PHE A 146 -4.51 24.16 13.61
CA PHE A 146 -4.70 23.38 12.40
C PHE A 146 -5.78 23.97 11.48
N VAL A 147 -6.94 24.32 12.03
CA VAL A 147 -8.04 24.95 11.29
C VAL A 147 -7.61 26.32 10.75
N THR A 148 -6.87 27.10 11.55
CA THR A 148 -6.39 28.43 11.19
C THR A 148 -5.38 28.37 10.04
N PHE A 149 -4.30 27.59 10.18
CA PHE A 149 -3.31 27.38 9.11
C PHE A 149 -3.97 26.83 7.85
N ARG A 150 -4.93 25.91 7.99
CA ARG A 150 -5.68 25.38 6.86
C ARG A 150 -6.56 26.43 6.18
N HIS A 151 -7.16 27.35 6.94
CA HIS A 151 -7.93 28.44 6.37
C HIS A 151 -7.04 29.36 5.52
N PHE A 152 -5.87 29.74 6.02
CA PHE A 152 -4.89 30.57 5.31
C PHE A 152 -4.28 29.87 4.09
N ALA A 153 -4.19 28.54 4.06
CA ALA A 153 -3.66 27.80 2.92
C ALA A 153 -4.65 27.62 1.76
N ARG A 154 -5.96 27.84 1.96
CA ARG A 154 -7.00 27.73 0.91
C ARG A 154 -6.65 28.48 -0.39
N PRO A 155 -6.23 29.76 -0.38
CA PRO A 155 -5.86 30.49 -1.60
C PRO A 155 -4.70 29.81 -2.35
N LEU A 156 -3.73 29.23 -1.64
CA LEU A 156 -2.61 28.52 -2.28
C LEU A 156 -3.09 27.30 -3.07
N PHE A 157 -3.98 26.50 -2.48
CA PHE A 157 -4.57 25.35 -3.17
C PHE A 157 -5.41 25.77 -4.38
N THR A 158 -6.16 26.87 -4.29
CA THR A 158 -6.92 27.37 -5.45
C THR A 158 -6.00 27.80 -6.60
N ARG A 159 -4.87 28.46 -6.31
CA ARG A 159 -3.87 28.86 -7.32
C ARG A 159 -3.18 27.66 -7.97
N ILE A 160 -2.82 26.65 -7.19
CA ILE A 160 -2.23 25.40 -7.72
C ILE A 160 -3.24 24.71 -8.65
N SER A 161 -4.51 24.68 -8.25
CA SER A 161 -5.58 24.07 -9.06
C SER A 161 -5.84 24.82 -10.38
N SER A 162 -5.84 26.15 -10.36
CA SER A 162 -6.04 26.97 -11.57
C SER A 162 -4.84 26.88 -12.51
N TRP A 163 -3.63 26.82 -11.97
CA TRP A 163 -2.42 26.61 -12.76
C TRP A 163 -2.40 25.24 -13.44
N SER A 164 -2.88 24.17 -12.77
CA SER A 164 -3.09 22.85 -13.38
C SER A 164 -4.04 22.90 -14.58
N LEU A 165 -5.04 23.79 -14.57
CA LEU A 165 -5.99 23.90 -15.68
C LEU A 165 -5.45 24.74 -16.85
N GLN A 166 -4.59 25.73 -16.59
CA GLN A 166 -4.15 26.72 -17.58
C GLN A 166 -2.80 26.43 -18.25
N ALA A 167 -1.90 25.64 -17.65
CA ALA A 167 -0.55 25.47 -18.17
C ALA A 167 -0.49 24.58 -19.44
N SER A 168 -0.11 25.16 -20.59
CA SER A 168 -0.06 24.48 -21.91
C SER A 168 1.27 23.79 -22.25
N SER A 169 2.32 23.96 -21.43
CA SER A 169 3.70 23.60 -21.80
C SER A 169 4.20 22.21 -21.37
N LEU A 170 3.44 21.51 -20.51
CA LEU A 170 3.79 20.17 -19.97
C LEU A 170 2.77 19.11 -20.40
N THR A 171 3.16 17.83 -20.39
CA THR A 171 2.20 16.74 -20.59
C THR A 171 1.16 16.73 -19.46
N PRO A 172 -0.13 16.44 -19.75
CA PRO A 172 -1.20 16.50 -18.75
C PRO A 172 -0.93 15.68 -17.48
N VAL A 173 -0.28 14.52 -17.62
CA VAL A 173 0.05 13.61 -16.52
C VAL A 173 1.14 14.19 -15.61
N VAL A 174 2.23 14.73 -16.17
CA VAL A 174 3.32 15.32 -15.38
C VAL A 174 2.83 16.55 -14.63
N ARG A 175 1.98 17.37 -15.27
CA ARG A 175 1.33 18.52 -14.63
C ARG A 175 0.47 18.10 -13.45
N LEU A 176 -0.38 17.08 -13.62
CA LEU A 176 -1.22 16.55 -12.54
C LEU A 176 -0.36 16.06 -11.37
N VAL A 177 0.66 15.24 -11.65
CA VAL A 177 1.55 14.67 -10.62
C VAL A 177 2.28 15.77 -9.86
N LEU A 178 2.80 16.79 -10.55
CA LEU A 178 3.51 17.90 -9.91
C LEU A 178 2.58 18.78 -9.06
N CYS A 179 1.38 19.10 -9.56
CA CYS A 179 0.40 19.87 -8.79
C CYS A 179 -0.08 19.10 -7.56
N VAL A 180 -0.30 17.79 -7.71
CA VAL A 180 -0.69 16.88 -6.62
C VAL A 180 0.42 16.77 -5.58
N ALA A 181 1.68 16.62 -6.00
CA ALA A 181 2.84 16.59 -5.10
C ALA A 181 3.01 17.90 -4.31
N LEU A 182 2.87 19.06 -4.97
CA LEU A 182 2.91 20.36 -4.29
C LEU A 182 1.75 20.51 -3.29
N ALA A 183 0.53 20.11 -3.67
CA ALA A 183 -0.61 20.14 -2.77
C ALA A 183 -0.41 19.21 -1.55
N ALA A 184 0.19 18.04 -1.76
CA ALA A 184 0.55 17.12 -0.68
C ALA A 184 1.52 17.76 0.31
N LEU A 185 2.59 18.36 -0.21
CA LEU A 185 3.63 18.98 0.58
C LEU A 185 3.06 20.11 1.45
N VAL A 186 2.14 20.90 0.90
CA VAL A 186 1.44 21.95 1.64
C VAL A 186 0.54 21.34 2.74
N ASP A 187 -0.22 20.28 2.46
CA ASP A 187 -1.09 19.65 3.47
C ASP A 187 -0.25 19.04 4.61
N VAL A 188 0.87 18.38 4.29
CA VAL A 188 1.84 17.86 5.27
C VAL A 188 2.43 19.00 6.10
N LEU A 189 2.87 20.09 5.47
CA LEU A 189 3.45 21.24 6.16
C LEU A 189 2.46 21.86 7.16
N ILE A 190 1.18 21.98 6.80
CA ILE A 190 0.13 22.48 7.71
C ILE A 190 0.00 21.58 8.95
N VAL A 191 0.02 20.26 8.76
CA VAL A 191 -0.06 19.30 9.88
C VAL A 191 1.16 19.43 10.78
N VAL A 192 2.36 19.50 10.20
CA VAL A 192 3.62 19.66 10.95
C VAL A 192 3.65 20.99 11.71
N LEU A 193 3.24 22.10 11.09
CA LEU A 193 3.15 23.40 11.75
C LEU A 193 2.15 23.39 12.91
N ALA A 194 1.00 22.73 12.74
CA ALA A 194 0.02 22.58 13.82
C ALA A 194 0.57 21.73 14.97
N TYR A 195 1.28 20.64 14.66
CA TYR A 195 1.99 19.82 15.65
C TYR A 195 3.06 20.61 16.40
N MET A 196 3.86 21.42 15.70
CA MET A 196 4.87 22.28 16.34
C MET A 196 4.21 23.33 17.25
N ALA A 197 3.14 23.97 16.78
CA ALA A 197 2.41 24.96 17.57
C ALA A 197 1.76 24.34 18.82
N GLY A 198 1.20 23.14 18.71
CA GLY A 198 0.68 22.39 19.85
C GLY A 198 1.77 22.02 20.87
N ASN A 199 2.96 21.62 20.40
CA ASN A 199 4.11 21.32 21.27
C ASN A 199 4.61 22.56 22.02
N LEU A 200 4.62 23.72 21.34
CA LEU A 200 4.98 24.99 21.96
C LEU A 200 3.97 25.34 23.07
N ILE A 201 2.67 25.21 22.82
CA ILE A 201 1.65 25.46 23.87
C ILE A 201 1.79 24.47 25.03
N ALA A 202 1.93 23.17 24.73
CA ALA A 202 2.07 22.15 25.76
C ALA A 202 3.28 22.42 26.67
N THR A 203 4.41 22.83 26.07
CA THR A 203 5.65 23.10 26.81
C THR A 203 5.60 24.43 27.57
N PHE A 204 5.17 25.53 26.93
CA PHE A 204 5.31 26.89 27.49
C PHE A 204 4.09 27.40 28.26
N ALA A 205 2.88 26.94 27.95
CA ALA A 205 1.66 27.45 28.60
C ALA A 205 1.16 26.54 29.72
N ILE A 206 1.55 25.26 29.72
CA ILE A 206 0.95 24.20 30.55
C ILE A 206 2.03 23.38 31.30
N GLY A 207 3.32 23.57 30.97
CA GLY A 207 4.44 22.74 31.41
C GLY A 207 5.05 23.05 32.79
N GLU A 208 4.24 23.19 33.85
CA GLU A 208 4.76 23.34 35.22
C GLU A 208 5.10 21.99 35.91
N THR A 209 4.65 20.87 35.35
CA THR A 209 4.93 19.51 35.87
C THR A 209 5.36 18.57 34.74
N GLY A 210 6.55 17.97 34.84
CA GLY A 210 7.14 17.12 33.79
C GLY A 210 6.26 15.94 33.29
N GLU A 211 5.30 15.47 34.10
CA GLU A 211 4.36 14.42 33.70
C GLU A 211 3.32 14.88 32.65
N LEU A 212 2.95 16.15 32.63
CA LEU A 212 1.98 16.67 31.65
C LEU A 212 2.56 16.72 30.24
N SER A 213 3.87 16.96 30.12
CA SER A 213 4.60 17.01 28.84
C SER A 213 4.55 15.67 28.11
N THR A 214 4.73 14.56 28.83
CA THR A 214 4.68 13.21 28.26
C THR A 214 3.29 12.88 27.70
N ARG A 215 2.23 13.24 28.42
CA ARG A 215 0.83 12.95 28.02
C ARG A 215 0.39 13.80 26.83
N ALA A 216 0.76 15.09 26.83
CA ALA A 216 0.55 15.97 25.69
C ALA A 216 1.30 15.46 24.45
N SER A 217 2.54 14.98 24.62
CA SER A 217 3.33 14.38 23.52
C SER A 217 2.65 13.15 22.91
N LEU A 218 2.06 12.26 23.72
CA LEU A 218 1.28 11.12 23.19
C LEU A 218 0.11 11.57 22.31
N PHE A 219 -0.68 12.56 22.76
CA PHE A 219 -1.76 13.14 21.94
C PHE A 219 -1.21 13.78 20.66
N LEU A 220 -0.12 14.54 20.75
CA LEU A 220 0.46 15.23 19.61
C LEU A 220 1.04 14.27 18.57
N ASN A 221 1.68 13.18 18.99
CA ASN A 221 2.14 12.12 18.09
C ASN A 221 0.95 11.45 17.38
N ALA A 222 -0.11 11.13 18.13
CA ALA A 222 -1.34 10.62 17.55
C ALA A 222 -1.94 11.61 16.54
N PHE A 223 -2.02 12.89 16.90
CA PHE A 223 -2.51 13.96 16.03
C PHE A 223 -1.73 14.03 14.72
N LEU A 224 -0.39 14.02 14.77
CA LEU A 224 0.48 14.05 13.60
C LEU A 224 0.19 12.86 12.67
N ILE A 225 0.21 11.64 13.21
CA ILE A 225 0.00 10.41 12.43
C ILE A 225 -1.39 10.41 11.79
N ILE A 226 -2.43 10.71 12.58
CA ILE A 226 -3.83 10.64 12.15
C ILE A 226 -4.15 11.72 11.12
N GLU A 227 -3.68 12.95 11.32
CA GLU A 227 -3.92 14.04 10.38
C GLU A 227 -3.12 13.88 9.09
N LEU A 228 -1.90 13.32 9.14
CA LEU A 228 -1.18 12.92 7.93
C LEU A 228 -1.94 11.84 7.15
N LEU A 229 -2.51 10.85 7.84
CA LEU A 229 -3.31 9.82 7.18
C LEU A 229 -4.58 10.38 6.55
N LYS A 230 -5.28 11.30 7.23
CA LYS A 230 -6.44 12.01 6.67
C LYS A 230 -6.05 12.94 5.52
N ALA A 231 -4.88 13.57 5.57
CA ALA A 231 -4.34 14.39 4.49
C ALA A 231 -4.07 13.52 3.25
N ALA A 232 -3.46 12.35 3.41
CA ALA A 232 -3.22 11.39 2.33
C ALA A 232 -4.53 10.92 1.67
N VAL A 233 -5.55 10.58 2.46
CA VAL A 233 -6.88 10.22 1.94
C VAL A 233 -7.52 11.39 1.19
N ARG A 234 -7.46 12.59 1.76
CA ARG A 234 -8.00 13.80 1.13
C ARG A 234 -7.33 14.10 -0.21
N MET A 235 -6.02 13.88 -0.29
CA MET A 235 -5.23 14.03 -1.51
C MET A 235 -5.60 12.96 -2.54
N LEU A 236 -5.73 11.69 -2.14
CA LEU A 236 -6.10 10.59 -3.02
C LEU A 236 -7.45 10.83 -3.70
N PHE A 237 -8.46 11.25 -2.92
CA PHE A 237 -9.80 11.52 -3.44
C PHE A 237 -9.93 12.92 -4.06
N SER A 238 -9.02 13.84 -3.76
CA SER A 238 -8.96 15.23 -4.26
C SER A 238 -10.33 15.90 -4.42
N SER A 239 -11.18 15.74 -3.39
CA SER A 239 -12.62 16.02 -3.45
C SER A 239 -12.98 17.50 -3.71
N ARG A 240 -12.02 18.42 -3.62
CA ARG A 240 -12.28 19.87 -3.62
C ARG A 240 -11.82 20.58 -4.90
N TYR A 241 -10.95 19.99 -5.72
CA TYR A 241 -10.36 20.68 -6.88
C TYR A 241 -10.32 19.78 -8.11
N GLU A 242 -11.08 20.14 -9.14
CA GLU A 242 -11.21 19.34 -10.38
C GLU A 242 -9.88 19.10 -11.09
N GLY A 243 -8.98 20.09 -11.10
CA GLY A 243 -7.66 19.99 -11.74
C GLY A 243 -6.62 19.12 -11.01
N LEU A 244 -6.96 18.58 -9.83
CA LEU A 244 -6.07 17.77 -8.98
C LEU A 244 -6.59 16.34 -8.77
N ARG A 245 -7.60 15.91 -9.53
CA ARG A 245 -8.25 14.60 -9.33
C ARG A 245 -7.43 13.48 -9.97
N LEU A 246 -6.95 12.57 -9.14
CA LEU A 246 -6.22 11.38 -9.58
C LEU A 246 -7.14 10.30 -10.15
N LEU A 247 -8.36 10.20 -9.60
CA LEU A 247 -9.35 9.20 -10.00
C LEU A 247 -10.50 9.86 -10.78
N PRO A 248 -10.94 9.28 -11.91
CA PRO A 248 -12.07 9.78 -12.71
C PRO A 248 -13.41 9.43 -12.04
N ILE A 249 -13.69 10.08 -10.92
CA ILE A 249 -14.89 9.86 -10.09
C ILE A 249 -15.66 11.18 -9.97
N SER A 250 -16.98 11.15 -9.74
CA SER A 250 -17.80 12.35 -9.50
C SER A 250 -17.37 13.10 -8.23
N ALA A 251 -17.54 14.43 -8.16
CA ALA A 251 -17.16 15.23 -6.97
C ALA A 251 -17.86 14.74 -5.70
N ASP A 252 -19.13 14.35 -5.85
CA ASP A 252 -19.96 13.88 -4.75
C ASP A 252 -19.49 12.53 -4.21
N GLU A 253 -19.14 11.56 -5.08
CA GLU A 253 -18.56 10.28 -4.63
C GLU A 253 -17.27 10.52 -3.84
N ALA A 254 -16.35 11.33 -4.39
CA ALA A 254 -15.07 11.57 -3.75
C ALA A 254 -15.23 12.21 -2.36
N SER A 255 -16.18 13.14 -2.22
CA SER A 255 -16.50 13.76 -0.93
C SER A 255 -17.10 12.78 0.07
N TYR A 256 -17.92 11.83 -0.40
CA TYR A 256 -18.54 10.80 0.42
C TYR A 256 -17.47 9.85 0.96
N TRP A 257 -16.65 9.28 0.07
CA TRP A 257 -15.58 8.33 0.43
C TRP A 257 -14.54 8.98 1.33
N ASN A 258 -14.09 10.19 1.01
CA ASN A 258 -13.17 10.94 1.87
C ASN A 258 -13.75 11.15 3.28
N ARG A 259 -15.01 11.59 3.39
CA ARG A 259 -15.66 11.78 4.71
C ARG A 259 -15.83 10.47 5.48
N TRP A 260 -16.13 9.38 4.80
CA TRP A 260 -16.29 8.08 5.44
C TRP A 260 -14.95 7.54 5.95
N ILE A 261 -13.91 7.50 5.10
CA ILE A 261 -12.58 7.01 5.46
C ILE A 261 -11.96 7.90 6.54
N ALA A 262 -12.06 9.23 6.42
CA ALA A 262 -11.52 10.15 7.42
C ALA A 262 -12.22 10.02 8.79
N ARG A 263 -13.52 9.69 8.80
CA ARG A 263 -14.26 9.39 10.04
C ARG A 263 -13.80 8.07 10.66
N LEU A 264 -13.60 7.03 9.84
CA LEU A 264 -13.09 5.74 10.31
C LEU A 264 -11.68 5.88 10.90
N ILE A 265 -10.77 6.56 10.18
CA ILE A 265 -9.41 6.88 10.65
C ILE A 265 -9.46 7.70 11.95
N GLY A 266 -10.34 8.70 12.03
CA GLY A 266 -10.48 9.52 13.23
C GLY A 266 -10.98 8.71 14.43
N LEU A 267 -11.99 7.87 14.22
CA LEU A 267 -12.58 7.01 15.25
C LEU A 267 -11.55 6.01 15.79
N VAL A 268 -10.91 5.24 14.91
CA VAL A 268 -9.92 4.22 15.29
C VAL A 268 -8.64 4.88 15.80
N GLY A 269 -8.12 5.86 15.09
CA GLY A 269 -6.87 6.54 15.42
C GLY A 269 -6.94 7.26 16.76
N TYR A 270 -7.88 8.18 16.94
CA TYR A 270 -7.96 8.92 18.22
C TYR A 270 -8.50 8.04 19.34
N GLY A 271 -9.41 7.11 19.04
CA GLY A 271 -9.89 6.16 20.03
C GLY A 271 -8.74 5.33 20.62
N LEU A 272 -7.88 4.76 19.78
CA LEU A 272 -6.82 3.85 20.25
C LEU A 272 -5.53 4.55 20.68
N MET A 273 -5.14 5.67 20.06
CA MET A 273 -3.89 6.36 20.40
C MET A 273 -4.03 7.50 21.40
N VAL A 274 -5.26 7.92 21.71
CA VAL A 274 -5.52 8.98 22.69
C VAL A 274 -6.44 8.48 23.78
N VAL A 275 -7.67 8.09 23.43
CA VAL A 275 -8.69 7.75 24.44
C VAL A 275 -8.25 6.55 25.28
N VAL A 276 -7.74 5.48 24.67
CA VAL A 276 -7.28 4.27 25.38
C VAL A 276 -6.09 4.55 26.31
N PRO A 277 -4.96 5.15 25.87
CA PRO A 277 -3.85 5.47 26.76
C PRO A 277 -4.25 6.39 27.92
N LEU A 278 -5.09 7.41 27.65
CA LEU A 278 -5.63 8.26 28.71
C LEU A 278 -6.47 7.45 29.71
N ALA A 279 -7.35 6.58 29.22
CA ALA A 279 -8.17 5.74 30.08
C ALA A 279 -7.32 4.79 30.93
N ASN A 280 -6.27 4.20 30.37
CA ASN A 280 -5.34 3.34 31.12
C ASN A 280 -4.62 4.10 32.25
N VAL A 281 -4.32 5.38 32.04
CA VAL A 281 -3.60 6.22 33.01
C VAL A 281 -4.53 6.77 34.10
N TYR A 282 -5.73 7.20 33.73
CA TYR A 282 -6.62 7.91 34.64
C TYR A 282 -7.73 7.07 35.26
N LEU A 283 -8.16 6.01 34.56
CA LEU A 283 -9.14 5.07 35.06
C LEU A 283 -8.39 3.83 35.54
N THR A 284 -8.80 2.65 35.07
CA THR A 284 -8.06 1.40 35.28
C THR A 284 -7.66 0.80 33.94
N PRO A 285 -6.57 0.00 33.89
CA PRO A 285 -6.15 -0.66 32.66
C PRO A 285 -7.25 -1.53 32.01
N ILE A 286 -8.12 -2.13 32.83
CA ILE A 286 -9.27 -2.93 32.38
C ILE A 286 -10.28 -2.05 31.62
N LEU A 287 -10.54 -0.83 32.12
CA LEU A 287 -11.44 0.10 31.45
C LEU A 287 -10.86 0.62 30.14
N GLY A 288 -9.56 0.91 30.08
CA GLY A 288 -8.93 1.33 28.82
C GLY A 288 -8.90 0.21 27.78
N GLN A 289 -8.68 -1.05 28.18
CA GLN A 289 -8.85 -2.20 27.29
C GLN A 289 -10.29 -2.32 26.76
N GLY A 290 -11.29 -2.20 27.65
CA GLY A 290 -12.70 -2.22 27.26
C GLY A 290 -13.07 -1.10 26.27
N ILE A 291 -12.57 0.11 26.50
CA ILE A 291 -12.76 1.24 25.57
C ILE A 291 -12.11 0.94 24.22
N GLY A 292 -10.90 0.37 24.20
CA GLY A 292 -10.22 0.01 22.96
C GLY A 292 -10.99 -1.02 22.14
N ALA A 293 -11.45 -2.07 22.81
CA ALA A 293 -12.27 -3.10 22.18
C ALA A 293 -13.63 -2.54 21.70
N LEU A 294 -14.25 -1.61 22.43
CA LEU A 294 -15.48 -0.93 22.02
C LEU A 294 -15.26 -0.03 20.80
N VAL A 295 -14.13 0.69 20.73
CA VAL A 295 -13.72 1.48 19.56
C VAL A 295 -13.53 0.59 18.35
N ILE A 296 -12.82 -0.54 18.49
CA ILE A 296 -12.57 -1.49 17.40
C ILE A 296 -13.89 -2.11 16.90
N PHE A 297 -14.72 -2.61 17.82
CA PHE A 297 -16.00 -3.21 17.46
C PHE A 297 -16.96 -2.19 16.83
N GLY A 298 -17.03 -0.99 17.39
CA GLY A 298 -17.81 0.12 16.83
C GLY A 298 -17.32 0.51 15.43
N ALA A 299 -16.01 0.56 15.20
CA ALA A 299 -15.41 0.81 13.90
C ALA A 299 -15.73 -0.31 12.89
N PHE A 300 -15.69 -1.58 13.32
CA PHE A 300 -16.08 -2.72 12.50
C PHE A 300 -17.56 -2.65 12.09
N VAL A 301 -18.47 -2.45 13.04
CA VAL A 301 -19.92 -2.31 12.76
C VAL A 301 -20.17 -1.14 11.82
N TYR A 302 -19.53 0.01 12.05
CA TYR A 302 -19.63 1.17 11.18
C TYR A 302 -19.12 0.88 9.76
N ALA A 303 -17.99 0.18 9.62
CA ALA A 303 -17.44 -0.21 8.33
C ALA A 303 -18.37 -1.18 7.58
N VAL A 304 -18.85 -2.22 8.25
CA VAL A 304 -19.81 -3.20 7.71
C VAL A 304 -21.11 -2.52 7.27
N ALA A 305 -21.67 -1.65 8.10
CA ALA A 305 -22.90 -0.91 7.78
C ALA A 305 -22.74 -0.08 6.50
N VAL A 306 -21.58 0.58 6.32
CA VAL A 306 -21.31 1.37 5.11
C VAL A 306 -21.09 0.50 3.88
N VAL A 307 -20.41 -0.64 4.00
CA VAL A 307 -20.27 -1.61 2.91
C VAL A 307 -21.64 -2.10 2.45
N LEU A 308 -22.51 -2.50 3.39
CA LEU A 308 -23.85 -3.00 3.08
C LEU A 308 -24.76 -1.91 2.49
N LYS A 309 -24.69 -0.68 3.01
CA LYS A 309 -25.45 0.46 2.48
C LYS A 309 -25.05 0.81 1.04
N ASN A 310 -23.75 0.70 0.73
CA ASN A 310 -23.22 1.05 -0.59
C ASN A 310 -23.14 -0.13 -1.58
N ARG A 311 -23.60 -1.34 -1.18
CA ARG A 311 -23.54 -2.57 -2.00
C ARG A 311 -24.03 -2.39 -3.43
N ALA A 312 -25.21 -1.79 -3.58
CA ALA A 312 -25.87 -1.62 -4.87
C ALA A 312 -25.21 -0.50 -5.68
N ARG A 313 -24.82 0.60 -5.01
CA ARG A 313 -24.16 1.73 -5.65
C ARG A 313 -22.84 1.33 -6.31
N ILE A 314 -21.96 0.63 -5.59
CA ILE A 314 -20.67 0.19 -6.14
C ILE A 314 -20.90 -0.85 -7.24
N ARG A 315 -21.84 -1.79 -7.05
CA ARG A 315 -22.18 -2.77 -8.08
C ARG A 315 -22.58 -2.10 -9.39
N ASN A 316 -23.51 -1.15 -9.33
CA ASN A 316 -23.98 -0.43 -10.52
C ASN A 316 -22.85 0.34 -11.21
N ASN A 317 -22.00 1.04 -10.43
CA ASN A 317 -20.84 1.75 -10.98
C ASN A 317 -19.83 0.81 -11.68
N LEU A 318 -19.61 -0.39 -11.12
CA LEU A 318 -18.74 -1.41 -11.72
C LEU A 318 -19.35 -2.04 -12.98
N ASP A 319 -20.67 -2.27 -12.98
CA ASP A 319 -21.41 -2.78 -14.14
C ASP A 319 -21.40 -1.75 -15.29
N GLU A 320 -21.55 -0.45 -15.00
CA GLU A 320 -21.39 0.62 -16.00
C GLU A 320 -19.97 0.64 -16.59
N LEU A 321 -18.95 0.45 -15.74
CA LEU A 321 -17.56 0.37 -16.18
C LEU A 321 -17.30 -0.87 -17.07
N ALA A 322 -17.94 -1.99 -16.74
CA ALA A 322 -17.90 -3.21 -17.53
C ALA A 322 -18.56 -3.02 -18.91
N GLY A 323 -19.66 -2.25 -18.96
CA GLY A 323 -20.36 -1.88 -20.20
C GLY A 323 -19.50 -1.05 -21.16
N ARG A 324 -18.62 -0.19 -20.63
CA ARG A 324 -17.67 0.63 -21.42
C ARG A 324 -16.40 -0.10 -21.84
N SER A 325 -16.21 -1.35 -21.41
CA SER A 325 -15.01 -2.11 -21.70
C SER A 325 -15.12 -2.84 -23.04
N ASP A 326 -14.09 -2.67 -23.90
CA ASP A 326 -14.00 -3.30 -25.22
C ASP A 326 -13.66 -4.81 -25.16
N LEU A 327 -12.97 -5.24 -24.10
CA LEU A 327 -12.55 -6.63 -23.92
C LEU A 327 -13.60 -7.44 -23.14
N THR A 328 -14.07 -8.54 -23.73
CA THR A 328 -15.04 -9.46 -23.11
C THR A 328 -14.54 -10.00 -21.77
N ALA A 329 -13.26 -10.35 -21.66
CA ALA A 329 -12.67 -10.86 -20.42
C ALA A 329 -12.76 -9.83 -19.28
N THR A 330 -12.46 -8.56 -19.56
CA THR A 330 -12.55 -7.45 -18.59
C THR A 330 -14.00 -7.18 -18.20
N ARG A 331 -14.93 -7.26 -19.15
CA ARG A 331 -16.36 -7.11 -18.86
C ARG A 331 -16.84 -8.20 -17.89
N VAL A 332 -16.52 -9.46 -18.17
CA VAL A 332 -16.94 -10.60 -17.34
C VAL A 332 -16.32 -10.50 -15.94
N SER A 333 -15.02 -10.22 -15.84
CA SER A 333 -14.35 -10.09 -14.53
C SER A 333 -14.92 -8.94 -13.71
N LEU A 334 -15.16 -7.77 -14.32
CA LEU A 334 -15.79 -6.63 -13.63
C LEU A 334 -17.21 -6.95 -13.19
N THR A 335 -18.01 -7.64 -14.01
CA THR A 335 -19.39 -8.01 -13.65
C THR A 335 -19.42 -9.02 -12.50
N LEU A 336 -18.51 -10.00 -12.51
CA LEU A 336 -18.38 -10.96 -11.41
C LEU A 336 -17.94 -10.25 -10.13
N PHE A 337 -16.93 -9.38 -10.23
CA PHE A 337 -16.45 -8.59 -9.11
C PHE A 337 -17.54 -7.64 -8.58
N ALA A 338 -18.34 -7.02 -9.44
CA ALA A 338 -19.46 -6.16 -9.06
C ALA A 338 -20.49 -6.90 -8.18
N ARG A 339 -20.65 -8.21 -8.37
CA ARG A 339 -21.54 -9.04 -7.55
C ARG A 339 -20.90 -9.47 -6.23
N THR A 340 -19.60 -9.79 -6.22
CA THR A 340 -18.92 -10.39 -5.06
C THR A 340 -18.09 -9.42 -4.22
N TRP A 341 -17.92 -8.15 -4.62
CA TRP A 341 -17.03 -7.19 -3.96
C TRP A 341 -17.31 -7.05 -2.45
N HIS A 342 -18.59 -7.06 -2.06
CA HIS A 342 -19.00 -6.87 -0.67
C HIS A 342 -18.55 -8.04 0.21
N LEU A 343 -18.47 -9.26 -0.33
CA LEU A 343 -17.96 -10.43 0.39
C LEU A 343 -16.47 -10.27 0.68
N PHE A 344 -15.69 -9.79 -0.30
CA PHE A 344 -14.27 -9.50 -0.09
C PHE A 344 -14.06 -8.38 0.94
N ALA A 345 -14.88 -7.32 0.88
CA ALA A 345 -14.82 -6.23 1.86
C ALA A 345 -15.17 -6.70 3.28
N LEU A 346 -16.22 -7.53 3.43
CA LEU A 346 -16.61 -8.10 4.72
C LEU A 346 -15.55 -9.06 5.25
N ALA A 347 -15.01 -9.95 4.41
CA ALA A 347 -13.93 -10.86 4.77
C ALA A 347 -12.68 -10.08 5.23
N TYR A 348 -12.35 -9.00 4.54
CA TYR A 348 -11.25 -8.11 4.92
C TYR A 348 -11.48 -7.44 6.29
N PHE A 349 -12.64 -6.83 6.52
CA PHE A 349 -12.92 -6.20 7.82
C PHE A 349 -12.99 -7.22 8.95
N LEU A 350 -13.47 -8.43 8.68
CA LEU A 350 -13.46 -9.54 9.63
C LEU A 350 -12.03 -9.98 9.94
N MET A 351 -11.17 -10.12 8.93
CA MET A 351 -9.76 -10.43 9.11
C MET A 351 -9.06 -9.36 9.96
N VAL A 352 -9.31 -8.07 9.67
CA VAL A 352 -8.76 -6.96 10.47
C VAL A 352 -9.27 -7.04 11.91
N LEU A 353 -10.56 -7.29 12.13
CA LEU A 353 -11.12 -7.46 13.48
C LEU A 353 -10.40 -8.58 14.24
N VAL A 354 -10.30 -9.76 13.64
CA VAL A 354 -9.62 -10.92 14.26
C VAL A 354 -8.17 -10.60 14.56
N LEU A 355 -7.45 -9.98 13.62
CA LEU A 355 -6.06 -9.59 13.82
C LEU A 355 -5.91 -8.58 14.96
N THR A 356 -6.81 -7.61 15.06
CA THR A 356 -6.79 -6.61 16.14
C THR A 356 -7.15 -7.18 17.51
N LEU A 357 -7.99 -8.21 17.58
CA LEU A 357 -8.34 -8.85 18.85
C LEU A 357 -7.25 -9.84 19.30
N THR A 358 -6.64 -10.56 18.35
CA THR A 358 -5.60 -11.56 18.66
C THR A 358 -4.22 -10.95 18.89
N ARG A 359 -3.91 -9.83 18.22
CA ARG A 359 -2.61 -9.14 18.27
C ARG A 359 -2.77 -7.62 18.33
N PRO A 360 -3.30 -7.05 19.42
CA PRO A 360 -3.64 -5.63 19.50
C PRO A 360 -2.45 -4.68 19.30
N ALA A 361 -1.23 -5.08 19.70
CA ALA A 361 -0.03 -4.26 19.56
C ALA A 361 0.44 -4.13 18.10
N ASP A 362 0.43 -5.24 17.34
CA ASP A 362 1.02 -5.29 15.99
C ASP A 362 0.00 -5.00 14.88
N ALA A 363 -1.29 -5.20 15.15
CA ALA A 363 -2.32 -5.13 14.12
C ALA A 363 -2.44 -3.73 13.50
N LEU A 364 -2.44 -2.66 14.31
CA LEU A 364 -2.56 -1.29 13.81
C LEU A 364 -1.39 -0.87 12.92
N PRO A 365 -0.11 -0.96 13.35
CA PRO A 365 1.01 -0.60 12.49
C PRO A 365 1.08 -1.48 11.24
N PHE A 366 0.77 -2.78 11.36
CA PHE A 366 0.71 -3.68 10.21
C PHE A 366 -0.34 -3.23 9.19
N VAL A 367 -1.60 -3.05 9.59
CA VAL A 367 -2.70 -2.64 8.68
C VAL A 367 -2.42 -1.28 8.07
N LEU A 368 -1.88 -0.34 8.86
CA LEU A 368 -1.50 0.99 8.37
C LEU A 368 -0.42 0.89 7.29
N LEU A 369 0.68 0.19 7.56
CA LEU A 369 1.80 0.03 6.62
C LEU A 369 1.38 -0.75 5.38
N ALA A 370 0.61 -1.83 5.53
CA ALA A 370 0.08 -2.62 4.42
C ALA A 370 -0.85 -1.78 3.52
N THR A 371 -1.71 -0.96 4.12
CA THR A 371 -2.60 -0.04 3.38
C THR A 371 -1.79 1.03 2.66
N LEU A 372 -0.80 1.63 3.31
CA LEU A 372 0.06 2.66 2.72
C LEU A 372 0.90 2.10 1.57
N LYS A 373 1.49 0.90 1.75
CA LYS A 373 2.19 0.15 0.70
C LYS A 373 1.26 -0.14 -0.47
N THR A 374 0.06 -0.68 -0.21
CA THR A 374 -0.96 -0.96 -1.23
C THR A 374 -1.29 0.30 -2.02
N LEU A 375 -1.51 1.42 -1.33
CA LEU A 375 -1.81 2.70 -1.95
C LEU A 375 -0.64 3.16 -2.85
N ALA A 376 0.60 3.14 -2.35
CA ALA A 376 1.78 3.52 -3.10
C ALA A 376 1.96 2.63 -4.34
N ILE A 377 1.84 1.31 -4.19
CA ILE A 377 1.92 0.32 -5.28
C ILE A 377 0.87 0.61 -6.35
N VAL A 378 -0.39 0.86 -5.95
CA VAL A 378 -1.49 1.13 -6.88
C VAL A 378 -1.28 2.46 -7.60
N VAL A 379 -0.88 3.53 -6.90
CA VAL A 379 -0.63 4.85 -7.52
C VAL A 379 0.52 4.76 -8.53
N VAL A 380 1.63 4.12 -8.15
CA VAL A 380 2.77 3.88 -9.05
C VAL A 380 2.34 3.07 -10.26
N GLY A 381 1.60 1.97 -10.05
CA GLY A 381 1.07 1.12 -11.11
C GLY A 381 0.14 1.86 -12.08
N MET A 382 -0.76 2.70 -11.55
CA MET A 382 -1.65 3.55 -12.36
C MET A 382 -0.86 4.57 -13.18
N LEU A 383 0.15 5.21 -12.59
CA LEU A 383 0.98 6.21 -13.25
C LEU A 383 1.79 5.58 -14.40
N LEU A 384 2.42 4.43 -14.15
CA LEU A 384 3.08 3.61 -15.17
C LEU A 384 2.11 3.22 -16.29
N SER A 385 0.94 2.69 -15.95
CA SER A 385 -0.10 2.29 -16.92
C SER A 385 -0.60 3.47 -17.78
N SER A 386 -0.75 4.65 -17.18
CA SER A 386 -1.13 5.88 -17.88
C SER A 386 -0.04 6.36 -18.84
N LEU A 387 1.23 6.34 -18.41
CA LEU A 387 2.36 6.71 -19.27
C LEU A 387 2.46 5.75 -20.47
N LEU A 388 2.30 4.44 -20.25
CA LEU A 388 2.25 3.45 -21.33
C LEU A 388 1.08 3.70 -22.29
N THR A 389 -0.09 4.07 -21.77
CA THR A 389 -1.24 4.36 -22.63
C THR A 389 -0.98 5.59 -23.52
N GLN A 390 -0.32 6.61 -22.98
CA GLN A 390 0.06 7.80 -23.75
C GLN A 390 1.12 7.49 -24.83
N THR A 391 2.04 6.55 -24.58
CA THR A 391 3.05 6.14 -25.57
C THR A 391 2.47 5.22 -26.64
N ILE A 392 1.53 4.32 -26.29
CA ILE A 392 0.83 3.44 -27.25
C ILE A 392 0.10 4.26 -28.33
N GLY A 393 -0.46 5.42 -27.98
CA GLY A 393 -1.17 6.29 -28.92
C GLY A 393 -0.27 7.10 -29.86
N ARG A 394 1.05 7.15 -29.62
CA ARG A 394 1.99 7.89 -30.47
C ARG A 394 2.50 6.97 -31.59
N ARG A 395 2.20 7.34 -32.84
CA ARG A 395 2.85 6.72 -34.00
C ARG A 395 4.31 7.16 -34.05
N ILE A 396 5.21 6.21 -34.23
CA ILE A 396 6.62 6.48 -34.46
C ILE A 396 6.74 6.94 -35.91
N ASN A 397 7.10 8.21 -36.11
CA ASN A 397 7.41 8.76 -37.42
C ASN A 397 8.92 8.69 -37.61
N LEU A 398 9.38 8.01 -38.67
CA LEU A 398 10.78 8.02 -39.06
C LEU A 398 11.12 9.35 -39.78
N SER A 399 12.40 9.76 -39.74
CA SER A 399 12.84 10.95 -40.50
C SER A 399 12.62 10.74 -42.00
N ASP A 400 12.37 11.81 -42.75
CA ASP A 400 12.04 11.71 -44.19
C ASP A 400 13.13 10.97 -44.99
N ASP A 401 14.38 11.06 -44.55
CA ASP A 401 15.52 10.36 -45.15
C ASP A 401 15.51 8.83 -44.87
N LEU A 402 15.06 8.39 -43.68
CA LEU A 402 14.85 6.97 -43.38
C LEU A 402 13.58 6.43 -44.05
N ARG A 403 12.51 7.23 -44.11
CA ARG A 403 11.24 6.86 -44.75
C ARG A 403 11.42 6.67 -46.26
N ARG A 404 12.23 7.50 -46.92
CA ARG A 404 12.60 7.34 -48.33
C ARG A 404 13.39 6.05 -48.57
N LYS A 405 14.36 5.74 -47.70
CA LYS A 405 15.21 4.55 -47.86
C LYS A 405 14.49 3.24 -47.46
N LEU A 406 13.57 3.28 -46.49
CA LEU A 406 12.97 2.12 -45.83
C LEU A 406 11.46 2.34 -45.51
N PRO A 407 10.60 2.41 -46.54
CA PRO A 407 9.19 2.79 -46.38
C PRO A 407 8.35 1.81 -45.56
N LEU A 408 8.67 0.51 -45.52
CA LEU A 408 7.90 -0.49 -44.76
C LEU A 408 8.35 -0.64 -43.30
N LEU A 409 9.45 -0.02 -42.87
CA LEU A 409 9.89 -0.06 -41.47
C LEU A 409 8.92 0.68 -40.54
N GLU A 410 8.42 1.83 -40.98
CA GLU A 410 7.48 2.63 -40.21
C GLU A 410 6.17 1.88 -39.89
N PRO A 411 5.46 1.28 -40.87
CA PRO A 411 4.26 0.50 -40.58
C PRO A 411 4.53 -0.76 -39.74
N ARG A 412 5.66 -1.45 -39.94
CA ARG A 412 6.04 -2.62 -39.12
C ARG A 412 6.32 -2.23 -37.67
N LEU A 413 7.11 -1.19 -37.44
CA LEU A 413 7.42 -0.73 -36.09
C LEU A 413 6.13 -0.27 -35.37
N ASN A 414 5.25 0.41 -36.09
CA ASN A 414 3.94 0.85 -35.59
C ASN A 414 2.93 -0.30 -35.38
N SER A 415 3.18 -1.53 -35.85
CA SER A 415 2.36 -2.70 -35.48
C SER A 415 2.91 -3.45 -34.27
N TYR A 416 4.24 -3.60 -34.15
CA TYR A 416 4.85 -4.37 -33.06
C TYR A 416 4.95 -3.58 -31.75
N VAL A 417 5.35 -2.30 -31.79
CA VAL A 417 5.57 -1.51 -30.57
C VAL A 417 4.29 -1.34 -29.74
N PRO A 418 3.13 -0.96 -30.31
CA PRO A 418 1.89 -0.84 -29.54
C PRO A 418 1.45 -2.17 -28.90
N ASN A 419 1.65 -3.29 -29.60
CA ASN A 419 1.31 -4.62 -29.07
C ASN A 419 2.24 -5.03 -27.93
N ALA A 420 3.56 -4.81 -28.07
CA ALA A 420 4.52 -5.06 -27.00
C ALA A 420 4.19 -4.22 -25.74
N LEU A 421 3.87 -2.94 -25.92
CA LEU A 421 3.46 -2.06 -24.82
C LEU A 421 2.15 -2.52 -24.15
N ARG A 422 1.18 -3.06 -24.91
CA ARG A 422 -0.03 -3.67 -24.33
C ARG A 422 0.30 -4.89 -23.46
N VAL A 423 1.22 -5.75 -23.91
CA VAL A 423 1.68 -6.91 -23.11
C VAL A 423 2.38 -6.45 -21.83
N ILE A 424 3.30 -5.47 -21.94
CA ILE A 424 3.98 -4.90 -20.77
C ILE A 424 2.97 -4.30 -19.78
N ARG A 425 1.92 -3.62 -20.26
CA ARG A 425 0.85 -3.09 -19.41
C ARG A 425 0.14 -4.19 -18.63
N THR A 426 -0.17 -5.31 -19.26
CA THR A 426 -0.77 -6.47 -18.58
C THR A 426 0.18 -7.06 -17.53
N ILE A 427 1.47 -7.16 -17.83
CA ILE A 427 2.48 -7.62 -16.87
C ILE A 427 2.55 -6.67 -15.66
N ILE A 428 2.59 -5.36 -15.88
CA ILE A 428 2.56 -4.36 -14.79
C ILE A 428 1.34 -4.57 -13.89
N MET A 429 0.16 -4.81 -14.48
CA MET A 429 -1.06 -5.09 -13.71
C MET A 429 -0.91 -6.34 -12.82
N ILE A 430 -0.34 -7.43 -13.36
CA ILE A 430 -0.08 -8.67 -12.60
C ILE A 430 0.92 -8.40 -11.46
N VAL A 431 2.01 -7.69 -11.74
CA VAL A 431 3.02 -7.32 -10.73
C VAL A 431 2.42 -6.46 -9.63
N VAL A 432 1.57 -5.49 -9.97
CA VAL A 432 0.85 -4.66 -8.98
C VAL A 432 -0.02 -5.52 -8.06
N ILE A 433 -0.76 -6.49 -8.61
CA ILE A 433 -1.58 -7.42 -7.81
C ILE A 433 -0.70 -8.24 -6.86
N LEU A 434 0.40 -8.80 -7.36
CA LEU A 434 1.35 -9.59 -6.55
C LEU A 434 1.97 -8.75 -5.43
N LEU A 435 2.37 -7.51 -5.72
CA LEU A 435 2.94 -6.60 -4.72
C LEU A 435 1.92 -6.23 -3.64
N VAL A 436 0.64 -6.08 -4.00
CA VAL A 436 -0.44 -5.86 -3.02
C VAL A 436 -0.61 -7.10 -2.14
N LEU A 437 -0.64 -8.31 -2.70
CA LEU A 437 -0.71 -9.55 -1.90
C LEU A 437 0.47 -9.67 -0.93
N ASN A 438 1.66 -9.28 -1.36
CA ASN A 438 2.86 -9.22 -0.51
C ASN A 438 2.78 -8.15 0.58
N ALA A 439 2.20 -6.99 0.29
CA ALA A 439 2.00 -5.94 1.30
C ALA A 439 1.08 -6.42 2.45
N TRP A 440 0.13 -7.30 2.15
CA TRP A 440 -0.78 -7.91 3.13
C TRP A 440 -0.26 -9.21 3.77
N GLY A 441 0.95 -9.65 3.41
CA GLY A 441 1.51 -10.92 3.91
C GLY A 441 0.78 -12.17 3.42
N ALA A 442 -0.16 -12.03 2.47
CA ALA A 442 -0.89 -13.17 1.89
C ALA A 442 -0.01 -13.99 0.94
N PHE A 443 1.04 -13.37 0.38
CA PHE A 443 1.99 -14.01 -0.52
C PHE A 443 3.37 -13.38 -0.38
N ASP A 444 4.38 -14.14 0.04
CA ASP A 444 5.75 -13.63 0.09
C ASP A 444 6.40 -13.74 -1.29
N LEU A 445 6.53 -12.58 -1.95
CA LEU A 445 7.14 -12.49 -3.28
C LEU A 445 8.63 -12.83 -3.28
N MET A 446 9.35 -12.48 -2.21
CA MET A 446 10.79 -12.73 -2.13
C MET A 446 11.05 -14.21 -1.89
N ALA A 447 10.30 -14.84 -0.99
CA ALA A 447 10.39 -16.28 -0.77
C ALA A 447 9.97 -17.07 -2.02
N TRP A 448 8.90 -16.66 -2.70
CA TRP A 448 8.51 -17.28 -3.96
C TRP A 448 9.57 -17.10 -5.05
N TYR A 449 10.12 -15.90 -5.22
CA TYR A 449 11.18 -15.66 -6.19
C TYR A 449 12.46 -16.44 -5.86
N ALA A 450 12.76 -16.70 -4.58
CA ALA A 450 13.89 -17.53 -4.17
C ALA A 450 13.65 -19.04 -4.41
N SER A 451 12.40 -19.48 -4.45
CA SER A 451 12.03 -20.89 -4.70
C SER A 451 12.46 -21.37 -6.10
N GLU A 452 12.73 -22.67 -6.26
CA GLU A 452 13.06 -23.27 -7.56
C GLU A 452 11.97 -23.05 -8.62
N PRO A 453 10.66 -23.26 -8.33
CA PRO A 453 9.61 -23.00 -9.31
C PRO A 453 9.51 -21.52 -9.70
N GLY A 454 9.69 -20.60 -8.74
CA GLY A 454 9.65 -19.16 -8.99
C GLY A 454 10.80 -18.69 -9.87
N ARG A 455 12.04 -19.09 -9.54
CA ARG A 455 13.23 -18.80 -10.38
C ARG A 455 13.09 -19.39 -11.77
N GLY A 456 12.62 -20.63 -11.87
CA GLY A 456 12.37 -21.30 -13.14
C GLY A 456 11.39 -20.52 -14.01
N LEU A 457 10.22 -20.17 -13.46
CA LEU A 457 9.17 -19.46 -14.21
C LEU A 457 9.63 -18.07 -14.68
N VAL A 458 10.26 -17.28 -13.80
CA VAL A 458 10.78 -15.95 -14.17
C VAL A 458 11.92 -16.08 -15.19
N GLY A 459 12.82 -17.05 -15.02
CA GLY A 459 13.91 -17.33 -15.95
C GLY A 459 13.40 -17.74 -17.33
N THR A 460 12.41 -18.63 -17.41
CA THR A 460 11.79 -19.03 -18.69
C THR A 460 11.11 -17.84 -19.36
N LEU A 461 10.34 -17.04 -18.62
CA LEU A 461 9.71 -15.82 -19.15
C LEU A 461 10.73 -14.82 -19.68
N ALA A 462 11.81 -14.57 -18.94
CA ALA A 462 12.89 -13.68 -19.36
C ALA A 462 13.62 -14.21 -20.60
N SER A 463 13.85 -15.52 -20.66
CA SER A 463 14.48 -16.18 -21.81
C SER A 463 13.61 -16.08 -23.06
N VAL A 464 12.32 -16.41 -22.95
CA VAL A 464 11.35 -16.28 -24.04
C VAL A 464 11.24 -14.84 -24.51
N ALA A 465 11.17 -13.87 -23.60
CA ALA A 465 11.13 -12.45 -23.96
C ALA A 465 12.40 -12.02 -24.72
N THR A 466 13.58 -12.46 -24.26
CA THR A 466 14.86 -12.17 -24.92
C THR A 466 14.92 -12.78 -26.32
N ILE A 467 14.52 -14.04 -26.47
CA ILE A 467 14.47 -14.73 -27.77
C ILE A 467 13.53 -13.98 -28.72
N LEU A 468 12.33 -13.59 -28.27
CA LEU A 468 11.38 -12.83 -29.08
C LEU A 468 11.94 -11.47 -29.52
N VAL A 469 12.60 -10.74 -28.62
CA VAL A 469 13.22 -9.44 -28.95
C VAL A 469 14.33 -9.61 -29.99
N VAL A 470 15.20 -10.61 -29.81
CA VAL A 470 16.28 -10.90 -30.76
C VAL A 470 15.73 -11.35 -32.11
N ALA A 471 14.74 -12.23 -32.12
CA ALA A 471 14.08 -12.70 -33.35
C ALA A 471 13.41 -11.56 -34.11
N ILE A 472 12.63 -10.72 -33.43
CA ILE A 472 12.00 -9.54 -34.04
C ILE A 472 13.07 -8.57 -34.55
N GLY A 473 14.16 -8.34 -33.80
CA GLY A 473 15.26 -7.48 -34.20
C GLY A 473 15.99 -7.99 -35.45
N ALA A 474 16.31 -9.29 -35.48
CA ALA A 474 16.93 -9.95 -36.63
C ALA A 474 16.02 -9.91 -37.86
N TRP A 475 14.72 -10.20 -37.68
CA TRP A 475 13.69 -10.08 -38.71
C TRP A 475 13.62 -8.67 -39.28
N LEU A 476 13.52 -7.65 -38.42
CA LEU A 476 13.44 -6.25 -38.85
C LEU A 476 14.72 -5.82 -39.58
N GLY A 477 15.88 -6.23 -39.10
CA GLY A 477 17.18 -5.92 -39.70
C GLY A 477 17.34 -6.54 -41.08
N LEU A 478 17.04 -7.84 -41.22
CA LEU A 478 17.11 -8.54 -42.50
C LEU A 478 16.08 -7.99 -43.49
N ALA A 479 14.83 -7.78 -43.06
CA ALA A 479 13.80 -7.19 -43.90
C ALA A 479 14.17 -5.76 -44.34
N SER A 480 14.79 -4.97 -43.45
CA SER A 480 15.33 -3.64 -43.77
C SER A 480 16.46 -3.71 -44.80
N LEU A 481 17.40 -4.64 -44.66
CA LEU A 481 18.53 -4.81 -45.58
C LEU A 481 18.07 -5.20 -46.99
N ILE A 482 17.13 -6.14 -47.07
CA ILE A 482 16.50 -6.59 -48.32
C ILE A 482 15.81 -5.41 -49.01
N GLU A 483 15.08 -4.61 -48.25
CA GLU A 483 14.35 -3.43 -48.75
C GLU A 483 15.28 -2.31 -49.20
N HIS A 484 16.34 -2.03 -48.45
CA HIS A 484 17.37 -1.06 -48.84
C HIS A 484 18.06 -1.44 -50.15
N LYS A 485 18.34 -2.74 -50.36
CA LYS A 485 18.95 -3.28 -51.58
C LYS A 485 18.00 -3.31 -52.79
N LEU A 486 16.69 -3.30 -52.57
CA LEU A 486 15.66 -3.33 -53.63
C LEU A 486 15.15 -1.95 -54.03
N ASN A 487 15.43 -0.91 -53.23
CA ASN A 487 14.93 0.44 -53.45
C ASN A 487 15.77 1.18 -54.51
N PRO A 488 15.19 1.66 -55.62
CA PRO A 488 15.95 2.31 -56.70
C PRO A 488 16.50 3.70 -56.35
N GLU A 489 15.97 4.37 -55.31
CA GLU A 489 16.38 5.73 -54.93
C GLU A 489 17.57 5.80 -53.95
N THR A 490 18.14 4.66 -53.53
CA THR A 490 19.27 4.62 -52.58
C THR A 490 20.65 4.83 -53.23
N GLY A 491 20.69 5.12 -54.53
CA GLY A 491 21.92 5.51 -55.26
C GLY A 491 22.71 4.35 -55.89
N THR A 492 22.23 3.10 -55.82
CA THR A 492 22.89 1.92 -56.42
C THR A 492 22.28 1.44 -57.74
N GLY A 493 21.27 2.13 -58.28
CA GLY A 493 20.58 1.78 -59.54
C GLY A 493 19.47 0.72 -59.38
N GLU A 494 18.64 0.53 -60.43
CA GLU A 494 17.58 -0.48 -60.43
C GLU A 494 18.16 -1.90 -60.32
N PRO A 495 17.66 -2.74 -59.38
CA PRO A 495 18.15 -4.10 -59.21
C PRO A 495 17.77 -4.97 -60.42
N THR A 496 18.71 -5.80 -60.89
CA THR A 496 18.51 -6.73 -62.01
C THR A 496 17.36 -7.71 -61.76
N ALA A 497 16.67 -8.15 -62.82
CA ALA A 497 15.49 -9.02 -62.73
C ALA A 497 15.73 -10.32 -61.92
N ARG A 498 16.94 -10.88 -61.97
CA ARG A 498 17.37 -12.05 -61.16
C ARG A 498 17.54 -11.73 -59.67
N ALA A 499 18.07 -10.55 -59.35
CA ALA A 499 18.20 -10.12 -57.95
C ALA A 499 16.81 -9.92 -57.33
N LYS A 500 15.86 -9.33 -58.08
CA LYS A 500 14.46 -9.19 -57.64
C LYS A 500 13.80 -10.52 -57.30
N THR A 501 13.94 -11.54 -58.14
CA THR A 501 13.32 -12.85 -57.90
C THR A 501 13.97 -13.58 -56.71
N LEU A 502 15.30 -13.63 -56.63
CA LEU A 502 16.02 -14.26 -55.52
C LEU A 502 15.79 -13.57 -54.18
N LEU A 503 15.86 -12.24 -54.11
CA LEU A 503 15.59 -11.49 -52.87
C LEU A 503 14.12 -11.61 -52.43
N SER A 504 13.16 -11.73 -53.36
CA SER A 504 11.76 -11.96 -52.98
C SER A 504 11.53 -13.36 -52.41
N LEU A 505 12.21 -14.39 -52.95
CA LEU A 505 12.21 -15.75 -52.40
C LEU A 505 12.87 -15.78 -51.03
N PHE A 506 14.00 -15.10 -50.85
CA PHE A 506 14.68 -14.99 -49.56
C PHE A 506 13.82 -14.28 -48.51
N ARG A 507 13.08 -13.23 -48.91
CA ARG A 507 12.12 -12.53 -48.04
C ARG A 507 10.99 -13.45 -47.58
N ASN A 508 10.45 -14.28 -48.48
CA ASN A 508 9.38 -15.23 -48.14
C ASN A 508 9.89 -16.39 -47.30
N ALA A 509 11.08 -16.92 -47.60
CA ALA A 509 11.70 -18.00 -46.82
C ALA A 509 12.02 -17.55 -45.39
N LEU A 510 12.56 -16.34 -45.24
CA LEU A 510 12.79 -15.75 -43.92
C LEU A 510 11.47 -15.55 -43.15
N ALA A 511 10.33 -15.25 -43.81
CA ALA A 511 9.06 -14.98 -43.12
C ALA A 511 8.45 -16.22 -42.46
N ILE A 512 8.85 -17.40 -42.96
CA ILE A 512 8.32 -18.69 -42.55
C ILE A 512 9.26 -19.35 -41.50
N ALA A 513 10.57 -19.04 -41.57
CA ALA A 513 11.60 -19.50 -40.64
C ALA A 513 11.63 -18.66 -39.36
#